data_AF-A0A7W1UY44-F1
#
_entry.id   AF-A0A7W1UY44-F1
#
_cell.length_a   1.000
_cell.length_b   1.000
_cell.length_c   1.000
_cell.angle_alpha   90.00
_cell.angle_beta   90.00
_cell.angle_gamma   90.00
#
_symmetry.space_group_name_H-M   'P 1'
#
loop_
_entity.id
_entity.type
_entity.pdbx_description
1 polymer ?
#
loop_
_entity_poly.entity_id
_entity_poly.type
_entity_poly.pdbx_seq_one_letter_code
_entity_poly.pdbx_strand_id
1 'polypeptide(L)'
;LNLRRNIAQLKPAIVIAEGQFSEVGDITIKVGKKSGDRGQYLDDVIIHKKNPLRTGNFTVIKANDGELTSVEGSNSLSLILNDGNYYDEIQQRDQKKQMKKPFAKSYFEEYIINVDLSEFNNIDLEEEREVSNEKMYRINELLYEIDSLSKNYSEDIIKFSEGIYLRTGLSTLNSGYIADTTDKKNLNSILELYTTQEQAQILEISVNSISGNIQSIEAKKTDNQQKNKRLNKFEMALHDKYVIAFACIILFFVGAPLGAIIRKGGMGLPMVVAIAIFLAYHFIGIFAKNSAENGQISPFLASWFSTFIMLPIGIWLTYRATTDQGFFNIDGITLPITNFFKKLFKIKDTEI
;
A
#
# COMPACT_ATOMS: atom_id res chain seq x y z
N LEU A 1 25.87 -14.53 4.23
CA LEU A 1 26.05 -14.95 5.63
C LEU A 1 25.10 -14.11 6.49
N ASN A 2 24.16 -14.77 7.17
CA ASN A 2 22.94 -14.13 7.67
C ASN A 2 23.16 -13.33 8.97
N LEU A 3 23.46 -12.03 8.83
CA LEU A 3 23.46 -11.09 9.95
C LEU A 3 22.05 -10.93 10.55
N ARG A 4 21.01 -10.93 9.71
CA ARG A 4 19.61 -10.79 10.15
C ARG A 4 19.01 -12.05 10.77
N ARG A 5 19.37 -13.25 10.29
CA ARG A 5 18.99 -14.53 10.95
C ARG A 5 19.54 -14.59 12.38
N ASN A 6 20.76 -14.08 12.58
CA ASN A 6 21.33 -13.97 13.92
C ASN A 6 20.58 -12.95 14.78
N ILE A 7 20.14 -11.80 14.25
CA ILE A 7 19.42 -10.79 15.06
C ILE A 7 18.05 -11.31 15.55
N ALA A 8 17.29 -11.99 14.69
CA ALA A 8 16.00 -12.59 15.06
C ALA A 8 16.15 -13.74 16.09
N GLN A 9 17.22 -14.53 15.99
CA GLN A 9 17.53 -15.61 16.93
C GLN A 9 18.18 -15.10 18.24
N LEU A 10 18.94 -14.00 18.21
CA LEU A 10 19.69 -13.50 19.36
C LEU A 10 18.88 -12.56 20.25
N LYS A 11 17.87 -11.85 19.71
CA LYS A 11 17.01 -10.94 20.49
C LYS A 11 15.53 -11.00 20.04
N PRO A 12 14.81 -12.08 20.35
CA PRO A 12 13.38 -12.23 20.03
C PRO A 12 12.51 -11.08 20.57
N ALA A 13 12.94 -10.45 21.68
CA ALA A 13 12.26 -9.34 22.32
C ALA A 13 12.26 -8.02 21.51
N ILE A 14 12.95 -7.94 20.37
CA ILE A 14 12.93 -6.73 19.50
C ILE A 14 11.57 -6.58 18.81
N VAL A 15 10.90 -7.69 18.48
CA VAL A 15 9.61 -7.67 17.77
C VAL A 15 8.48 -7.16 18.66
N ILE A 16 8.62 -7.32 19.98
CA ILE A 16 7.62 -6.93 20.97
C ILE A 16 8.03 -5.61 21.60
N ALA A 17 7.28 -4.54 21.37
CA ALA A 17 7.56 -3.24 21.96
C ALA A 17 6.80 -3.05 23.28
N GLU A 18 7.41 -2.33 24.23
CA GLU A 18 6.80 -2.05 25.53
C GLU A 18 5.60 -1.10 25.38
N GLY A 19 4.54 -1.35 26.14
CA GLY A 19 3.36 -0.48 26.22
C GLY A 19 2.45 -0.48 24.99
N GLN A 20 2.82 -1.13 23.89
CA GLN A 20 2.03 -1.23 22.65
C GLN A 20 1.76 -2.67 22.23
N PHE A 21 0.74 -2.86 21.38
CA PHE A 21 0.45 -4.17 20.80
C PHE A 21 1.39 -4.46 19.63
N SER A 22 2.04 -5.61 19.65
CA SER A 22 2.92 -6.13 18.60
C SER A 22 2.36 -7.44 18.06
N GLU A 23 2.40 -7.62 16.74
CA GLU A 23 1.99 -8.88 16.10
C GLU A 23 3.19 -9.83 15.99
N VAL A 24 3.02 -11.07 16.46
CA VAL A 24 4.04 -12.12 16.46
C VAL A 24 3.40 -13.43 16.01
N GLY A 25 3.53 -13.76 14.72
CA GLY A 25 2.83 -14.90 14.12
C GLY A 25 1.29 -14.74 14.22
N ASP A 26 0.62 -15.76 14.73
CA ASP A 26 -0.85 -15.79 14.91
C ASP A 26 -1.36 -15.11 16.19
N ILE A 27 -0.47 -14.46 16.94
CA ILE A 27 -0.83 -13.76 18.18
C ILE A 27 -0.52 -12.27 18.12
N THR A 28 -1.36 -11.48 18.77
CA THR A 28 -1.08 -10.06 19.05
C THR A 28 -0.81 -9.93 20.54
N ILE A 29 0.38 -9.48 20.90
CA ILE A 29 0.86 -9.41 22.28
C ILE A 29 1.12 -7.96 22.69
N LYS A 30 0.74 -7.59 23.91
CA LYS A 30 1.13 -6.36 24.59
C LYS A 30 1.84 -6.76 25.89
N VAL A 31 2.94 -6.06 26.15
CA VAL A 31 3.73 -6.23 27.38
C VAL A 31 3.84 -4.88 28.06
N GLY A 32 3.57 -4.82 29.36
CA GLY A 32 3.70 -3.60 30.15
C GLY A 32 5.16 -3.16 30.23
N LYS A 33 6.05 -4.05 30.67
CA LYS A 33 7.48 -3.78 30.82
C LYS A 33 8.32 -5.00 30.47
N LYS A 34 9.52 -4.80 29.92
CA LYS A 34 10.49 -5.87 29.69
C LYS A 34 11.74 -5.69 30.54
N SER A 35 12.38 -6.80 30.90
CA SER A 35 13.64 -6.80 31.64
C SER A 35 14.57 -7.95 31.22
N GLY A 36 15.81 -7.90 31.69
CA GLY A 36 16.88 -8.85 31.32
C GLY A 36 17.75 -8.39 30.14
N ASP A 37 18.94 -8.98 29.99
CA ASP A 37 19.95 -8.59 29.00
C ASP A 37 19.47 -8.66 27.54
N ARG A 38 18.47 -9.50 27.29
CA ARG A 38 17.83 -9.69 25.98
C ARG A 38 16.37 -9.23 25.98
N GLY A 39 15.87 -8.63 27.07
CA GLY A 39 14.46 -8.29 27.24
C GLY A 39 13.55 -9.51 27.34
N GLN A 40 14.08 -10.64 27.82
CA GLN A 40 13.39 -11.94 27.81
C GLN A 40 12.29 -12.06 28.88
N TYR A 41 12.35 -11.26 29.94
CA TYR A 41 11.33 -11.26 31.00
C TYR A 41 10.30 -10.18 30.71
N LEU A 42 9.03 -10.54 30.80
CA LEU A 42 7.89 -9.73 30.43
C LEU A 42 6.98 -9.56 31.65
N ASP A 43 6.58 -8.33 31.94
CA ASP A 43 5.60 -8.00 32.98
C ASP A 43 4.30 -7.49 32.35
N ASP A 44 3.15 -7.84 32.94
CA ASP A 44 1.80 -7.47 32.49
C ASP A 44 1.57 -7.85 31.01
N VAL A 45 1.43 -9.15 30.78
CA VAL A 45 1.34 -9.72 29.44
C VAL A 45 -0.13 -9.92 29.05
N ILE A 46 -0.53 -9.32 27.94
CA ILE A 46 -1.86 -9.48 27.34
C ILE A 46 -1.71 -10.02 25.92
N ILE A 47 -2.35 -11.14 25.62
CA ILE A 47 -2.29 -11.79 24.31
C ILE A 47 -3.69 -11.96 23.75
N HIS A 48 -3.86 -11.57 22.50
CA HIS A 48 -5.01 -11.92 21.67
C HIS A 48 -4.58 -13.01 20.69
N LYS A 49 -5.28 -14.15 20.71
CA LYS A 49 -5.02 -15.24 19.78
C LYS A 49 -5.97 -15.13 18.59
N LYS A 50 -5.42 -14.97 17.39
CA LYS A 50 -6.22 -14.97 16.15
C LYS A 50 -6.66 -16.40 15.86
N ASN A 51 -7.91 -16.57 15.40
CA ASN A 51 -8.40 -17.86 14.93
C ASN A 51 -8.52 -17.81 13.39
N PRO A 52 -7.73 -18.59 12.63
CA PRO A 52 -7.76 -18.53 11.17
C PRO A 52 -9.11 -18.95 10.56
N LEU A 53 -9.94 -19.66 11.33
CA LEU A 53 -11.27 -20.11 10.90
C LEU A 53 -12.39 -19.11 11.25
N ARG A 54 -12.10 -18.05 12.03
CA ARG A 54 -13.13 -17.13 12.56
C ARG A 54 -12.62 -15.70 12.70
N THR A 55 -13.34 -14.75 12.11
CA THR A 55 -13.03 -13.31 12.23
C THR A 55 -13.46 -12.77 13.60
N GLY A 56 -12.50 -12.41 14.46
CA GLY A 56 -12.73 -11.77 15.77
C GLY A 56 -11.72 -12.18 16.85
N ASN A 57 -11.60 -11.38 17.91
CA ASN A 57 -10.69 -11.62 19.05
C ASN A 57 -11.41 -12.37 20.17
N PHE A 58 -11.72 -13.65 19.95
CA PHE A 58 -12.52 -14.44 20.90
C PHE A 58 -11.70 -15.01 22.07
N THR A 59 -10.38 -15.08 21.92
CA THR A 59 -9.48 -15.65 22.92
C THR A 59 -8.50 -14.59 23.41
N VAL A 60 -8.52 -14.34 24.72
CA VAL A 60 -7.63 -13.40 25.40
C VAL A 60 -6.90 -14.11 26.53
N ILE A 61 -5.60 -13.94 26.60
CA ILE A 61 -4.77 -14.47 27.68
C ILE A 61 -4.17 -13.28 28.42
N LYS A 62 -4.27 -13.28 29.74
CA LYS A 62 -3.61 -12.29 30.59
C LYS A 62 -2.74 -13.01 31.61
N ALA A 63 -1.47 -12.67 31.69
CA ALA A 63 -0.51 -13.25 32.63
C ALA A 63 0.22 -12.13 33.37
N ASN A 64 0.59 -12.40 34.61
CA ASN A 64 1.32 -11.42 35.42
C ASN A 64 2.75 -11.26 34.90
N ASP A 65 3.39 -12.39 34.60
CA ASP A 65 4.74 -12.44 34.08
C ASP A 65 4.87 -13.46 32.94
N GLY A 66 5.95 -13.35 32.17
CA GLY A 66 6.30 -14.32 31.15
C GLY A 66 7.77 -14.27 30.76
N GLU A 67 8.23 -15.34 30.14
CA GLU A 67 9.59 -15.51 29.67
C GLU A 67 9.62 -15.94 28.20
N LEU A 68 10.47 -15.28 27.42
CA LEU A 68 10.80 -15.65 26.04
C LEU A 68 12.02 -16.55 26.03
N THR A 69 11.82 -17.82 25.65
CA THR A 69 12.92 -18.77 25.45
C THR A 69 12.97 -19.26 24.01
N SER A 70 14.17 -19.47 23.50
CA SER A 70 14.43 -20.05 22.18
C SER A 70 15.36 -21.23 22.37
N VAL A 71 14.98 -22.40 21.85
CA VAL A 71 15.86 -23.57 21.90
C VAL A 71 16.95 -23.38 20.84
N GLU A 72 18.22 -23.49 21.24
CA GLU A 72 19.36 -23.38 20.33
C GLU A 72 19.21 -24.34 19.13
N GLY A 73 19.27 -23.79 17.92
CA GLY A 73 19.10 -24.55 16.67
C GLY A 73 17.65 -24.80 16.22
N SER A 74 16.65 -24.41 17.02
CA SER A 74 15.23 -24.46 16.62
C SER A 74 14.76 -23.13 16.01
N ASN A 75 13.83 -23.19 15.05
CA ASN A 75 13.12 -22.01 14.52
C ASN A 75 11.84 -21.70 15.32
N SER A 76 11.76 -22.09 16.59
CA SER A 76 10.58 -21.86 17.44
C SER A 76 10.91 -20.95 18.61
N LEU A 77 10.05 -19.96 18.85
CA LEU A 77 10.04 -19.14 20.05
C LEU A 77 9.00 -19.71 21.02
N SER A 78 9.40 -20.01 22.24
CA SER A 78 8.48 -20.43 23.30
C SER A 78 8.26 -19.24 24.25
N LEU A 79 7.01 -18.83 24.40
CA LEU A 79 6.58 -17.84 25.36
C LEU A 79 5.94 -18.58 26.54
N ILE A 80 6.65 -18.59 27.67
CA ILE A 80 6.19 -19.16 28.93
C ILE A 80 5.46 -18.04 29.67
N LEU A 81 4.23 -18.28 30.10
CA LEU A 81 3.41 -17.31 30.83
C LEU A 81 3.08 -17.88 32.20
N ASN A 82 3.25 -17.09 33.25
CA ASN A 82 2.96 -17.53 34.61
C ASN A 82 1.82 -16.74 35.25
N ASP A 83 1.11 -17.42 36.15
CA ASP A 83 0.03 -16.88 36.97
C ASP A 83 -0.99 -16.06 36.16
N GLY A 84 -1.67 -16.73 35.24
CA GLY A 84 -2.52 -16.10 34.26
C GLY A 84 -3.94 -16.64 34.17
N ASN A 85 -4.73 -15.94 33.38
CA ASN A 85 -6.11 -16.28 33.09
C ASN A 85 -6.32 -16.34 31.58
N TYR A 86 -6.89 -17.43 31.13
CA TYR A 86 -7.33 -17.67 29.76
C TYR A 86 -8.83 -17.37 29.66
N TYR A 87 -9.21 -16.48 28.76
CA TYR A 87 -10.59 -16.08 28.48
C TYR A 87 -10.95 -16.52 27.06
N ASP A 88 -12.06 -17.24 26.91
CA ASP A 88 -12.56 -17.67 25.60
C ASP A 88 -14.05 -17.42 25.48
N GLU A 89 -14.47 -16.67 24.47
CA GLU A 89 -15.88 -16.40 24.22
C GLU A 89 -16.60 -17.62 23.64
N ILE A 90 -17.49 -18.21 24.44
CA ILE A 90 -18.30 -19.36 24.01
C ILE A 90 -19.42 -18.82 23.13
N GLN A 91 -19.33 -19.02 21.83
CA GLN A 91 -20.38 -18.62 20.88
C GLN A 91 -21.52 -19.65 20.86
N GLN A 92 -22.69 -19.24 21.34
CA GLN A 92 -23.94 -19.99 21.28
C GLN A 92 -24.84 -19.43 20.18
N ARG A 93 -25.45 -20.32 19.38
CA ARG A 93 -26.37 -19.92 18.29
C ARG A 93 -27.62 -19.18 18.77
N ASP A 94 -27.98 -19.33 20.04
CA ASP A 94 -29.15 -18.71 20.66
C ASP A 94 -28.72 -17.48 21.49
N GLN A 95 -29.11 -16.28 21.03
CA GLN A 95 -28.76 -15.01 21.65
C GLN A 95 -29.18 -14.92 23.13
N LYS A 96 -30.31 -15.54 23.51
CA LYS A 96 -30.78 -15.51 24.91
C LYS A 96 -29.90 -16.35 25.84
N LYS A 97 -29.23 -17.38 25.30
CA LYS A 97 -28.32 -18.22 26.07
C LYS A 97 -26.90 -17.64 26.10
N GLN A 98 -26.47 -16.93 25.03
CA GLN A 98 -25.22 -16.15 25.00
C GLN A 98 -25.12 -15.15 26.16
N MET A 99 -26.22 -14.45 26.49
CA MET A 99 -26.23 -13.46 27.57
C MET A 99 -26.04 -14.05 28.97
N LYS A 100 -26.27 -15.36 29.17
CA LYS A 100 -26.19 -15.98 30.50
C LYS A 100 -24.77 -16.41 30.89
N LYS A 101 -23.94 -16.83 29.93
CA LYS A 101 -22.55 -17.27 30.14
C LYS A 101 -21.68 -16.95 28.90
N PRO A 102 -21.26 -15.68 28.73
CA PRO A 102 -20.64 -15.23 27.49
C PRO A 102 -19.21 -15.73 27.27
N PHE A 103 -18.49 -16.14 28.32
CA PHE A 103 -17.10 -16.59 28.22
C PHE A 103 -16.78 -17.74 29.18
N ALA A 104 -15.82 -18.57 28.79
CA ALA A 104 -15.07 -19.45 29.67
C ALA A 104 -13.88 -18.67 30.24
N LYS A 105 -13.60 -18.87 31.53
CA LYS A 105 -12.40 -18.38 32.19
C LYS A 105 -11.68 -19.57 32.82
N SER A 106 -10.40 -19.75 32.51
CA SER A 106 -9.53 -20.73 33.16
C SER A 106 -8.34 -20.02 33.77
N TYR A 107 -7.98 -20.42 34.99
CA TYR A 107 -6.69 -20.06 35.59
C TYR A 107 -5.62 -21.04 35.11
N PHE A 108 -4.39 -20.57 34.98
CA PHE A 108 -3.21 -21.42 34.79
C PHE A 108 -2.05 -20.90 35.63
N GLU A 109 -1.27 -21.82 36.18
CA GLU A 109 -0.01 -21.51 36.85
C GLU A 109 1.09 -21.27 35.83
N GLU A 110 1.19 -22.14 34.81
CA GLU A 110 2.12 -22.01 33.69
C GLU A 110 1.39 -22.31 32.37
N TYR A 111 1.62 -21.50 31.34
CA TYR A 111 1.09 -21.70 30.00
C TYR A 111 2.14 -21.38 28.94
N ILE A 112 2.47 -22.36 28.10
CA ILE A 112 3.51 -22.25 27.08
C ILE A 112 2.88 -22.09 25.70
N ILE A 113 3.24 -21.02 25.00
CA ILE A 113 2.87 -20.76 23.61
C ILE A 113 4.10 -20.91 22.73
N ASN A 114 4.07 -21.87 21.81
CA ASN A 114 5.11 -22.03 20.80
C ASN A 114 4.71 -21.29 19.53
N VAL A 115 5.56 -20.36 19.09
CA VAL A 115 5.42 -19.63 17.82
C VAL A 115 6.46 -20.15 16.85
N ASP A 116 6.00 -20.62 15.69
CA ASP A 116 6.87 -21.01 14.58
C ASP A 116 7.40 -19.75 13.88
N LEU A 117 8.71 -19.58 13.86
CA LEU A 117 9.39 -18.48 13.18
C LEU A 117 9.78 -18.82 11.74
N SER A 118 9.46 -20.02 11.25
CA SER A 118 9.81 -20.48 9.91
C SER A 118 9.18 -19.61 8.81
N GLU A 119 7.98 -19.06 9.04
CA GLU A 119 7.36 -18.11 8.09
C GLU A 119 8.16 -16.81 7.96
N PHE A 120 8.78 -16.32 9.04
CA PHE A 120 9.60 -15.11 9.00
C PHE A 120 10.88 -15.26 8.17
N ASN A 121 11.32 -16.48 7.88
CA ASN A 121 12.49 -16.75 7.03
C ASN A 121 12.19 -16.63 5.52
N ASN A 122 10.92 -16.72 5.12
CA ASN A 122 10.49 -16.68 3.70
C ASN A 122 9.78 -15.38 3.32
N ILE A 123 9.65 -14.43 4.25
CA ILE A 123 9.10 -13.11 3.92
C ILE A 123 10.22 -12.34 3.22
N ASP A 124 10.03 -12.11 1.93
CA ASP A 124 10.76 -11.10 1.19
C ASP A 124 10.40 -9.74 1.83
N LEU A 125 11.20 -9.31 2.80
CA LEU A 125 10.99 -8.08 3.57
C LEU A 125 11.20 -6.81 2.73
N GLU A 126 11.43 -6.95 1.42
CA GLU A 126 11.36 -5.88 0.41
C GLU A 126 9.93 -5.66 -0.11
N GLU A 127 9.00 -6.60 0.07
CA GLU A 127 7.58 -6.29 -0.07
C GLU A 127 7.13 -5.51 1.16
N GLU A 128 7.30 -4.18 1.10
CA GLU A 128 6.41 -3.27 1.80
C GLU A 128 4.97 -3.73 1.54
N ARG A 129 4.37 -4.43 2.51
CA ARG A 129 2.94 -4.33 2.70
C ARG A 129 2.66 -2.89 3.10
N GLU A 130 2.70 -1.97 2.15
CA GLU A 130 1.93 -0.74 2.18
C GLU A 130 0.48 -1.21 2.32
N VAL A 131 0.04 -1.45 3.56
CA VAL A 131 -1.38 -1.62 3.84
C VAL A 131 -2.00 -0.27 3.48
N SER A 132 -2.59 -0.29 2.30
CA SER A 132 -3.33 0.73 1.58
C SER A 132 -4.43 1.39 2.42
N ASN A 133 -4.14 2.13 3.51
CA ASN A 133 -5.18 2.52 4.48
C ASN A 133 -6.24 3.46 3.87
N GLU A 134 -5.94 4.18 2.79
CA GLU A 134 -6.85 5.13 2.14
C GLU A 134 -8.20 4.50 1.76
N LYS A 135 -8.22 3.21 1.38
CA LYS A 135 -9.46 2.52 0.99
C LYS A 135 -10.43 2.34 2.16
N MET A 136 -9.92 2.35 3.39
CA MET A 136 -10.71 2.14 4.62
C MET A 136 -11.45 3.39 5.09
N TYR A 137 -11.01 4.58 4.68
CA TYR A 137 -11.63 5.84 5.08
C TYR A 137 -13.02 6.03 4.48
N ARG A 138 -13.90 6.74 5.19
CA ARG A 138 -15.18 7.24 4.67
C ARG A 138 -14.93 8.45 3.76
N ILE A 139 -15.94 8.80 2.95
CA ILE A 139 -15.84 9.95 2.02
C ILE A 139 -15.45 11.24 2.75
N ASN A 140 -16.11 11.55 3.87
CA ASN A 140 -15.83 12.79 4.62
C ASN A 140 -14.42 12.79 5.22
N GLU A 141 -13.94 11.64 5.68
CA GLU A 141 -12.59 11.51 6.23
C GLU A 141 -11.55 11.60 5.11
N LEU A 142 -11.82 11.02 3.93
CA LEU A 142 -10.97 11.19 2.74
C LEU A 142 -10.86 12.66 2.32
N LEU A 143 -11.97 13.40 2.29
CA LEU A 143 -11.95 14.82 1.94
C LEU A 143 -11.10 15.64 2.91
N TYR A 144 -11.22 15.36 4.22
CA TYR A 144 -10.39 16.00 5.24
C TYR A 144 -8.91 15.64 5.08
N GLU A 145 -8.59 14.35 4.88
CA GLU A 145 -7.22 13.89 4.70
C GLU A 145 -6.59 14.46 3.41
N ILE A 146 -7.34 14.52 2.30
CA ILE A 146 -6.87 15.11 1.04
C ILE A 146 -6.55 16.60 1.24
N ASP A 147 -7.45 17.36 1.89
CA ASP A 147 -7.22 18.78 2.17
C ASP A 147 -5.96 18.99 3.04
N SER A 148 -5.86 18.23 4.13
CA SER A 148 -4.73 18.26 5.05
C SER A 148 -3.42 17.90 4.35
N LEU A 149 -3.38 16.80 3.59
CA LEU A 149 -2.20 16.34 2.85
C LEU A 149 -1.80 17.34 1.76
N SER A 150 -2.76 17.91 1.03
CA SER A 150 -2.52 18.90 -0.02
C SER A 150 -1.92 20.20 0.54
N LYS A 151 -2.48 20.69 1.66
CA LYS A 151 -1.95 21.86 2.35
C LYS A 151 -0.54 21.60 2.89
N ASN A 152 -0.32 20.48 3.55
CA ASN A 152 1.00 20.09 4.07
C ASN A 152 2.02 19.96 2.94
N TYR A 153 1.66 19.35 1.81
CA TYR A 153 2.51 19.25 0.63
C TYR A 153 2.93 20.62 0.09
N SER A 154 1.97 21.54 -0.04
CA SER A 154 2.21 22.90 -0.53
C SER A 154 3.10 23.70 0.41
N GLU A 155 2.81 23.65 1.72
CA GLU A 155 3.62 24.32 2.75
C GLU A 155 5.05 23.77 2.82
N ASP A 156 5.22 22.46 2.69
CA ASP A 156 6.54 21.81 2.70
C ASP A 156 7.42 22.27 1.54
N ILE A 157 6.83 22.49 0.36
CA ILE A 157 7.56 23.02 -0.81
C ILE A 157 7.99 24.46 -0.55
N ILE A 158 7.09 25.30 -0.03
CA ILE A 158 7.38 26.71 0.27
C ILE A 158 8.51 26.81 1.30
N LYS A 159 8.37 26.13 2.44
CA LYS A 159 9.38 26.12 3.52
C LYS A 159 10.73 25.62 3.03
N PHE A 160 10.74 24.57 2.19
CA PHE A 160 11.97 24.07 1.60
C PHE A 160 12.62 25.09 0.64
N SER A 161 11.82 25.72 -0.23
CA SER A 161 12.31 26.74 -1.15
C SER A 161 12.90 27.94 -0.42
N GLU A 162 12.24 28.41 0.65
CA GLU A 162 12.75 29.48 1.51
C GLU A 162 14.07 29.07 2.18
N GLY A 163 14.14 27.85 2.72
CA GLY A 163 15.35 27.31 3.33
C GLY A 163 16.54 27.23 2.36
N ILE A 164 16.31 26.77 1.12
CA ILE A 164 17.33 26.76 0.07
C ILE A 164 17.72 28.18 -0.33
N TYR A 165 16.76 29.08 -0.52
CA TYR A 165 17.01 30.46 -0.87
C TYR A 165 17.91 31.14 0.17
N LEU A 166 17.63 30.97 1.46
CA LEU A 166 18.46 31.53 2.55
C LEU A 166 19.89 30.97 2.55
N ARG A 167 20.08 29.69 2.18
CA ARG A 167 21.41 29.05 2.10
C ARG A 167 22.27 29.56 0.95
N THR A 168 21.69 30.20 -0.06
CA THR A 168 22.47 30.77 -1.18
C THR A 168 23.26 32.02 -0.80
N GLY A 169 22.96 32.65 0.35
CA GLY A 169 23.56 33.92 0.73
C GLY A 169 23.08 35.13 -0.08
N LEU A 170 22.21 34.96 -1.10
CA LEU A 170 21.67 36.07 -1.90
C LEU A 170 20.99 37.15 -1.04
N SER A 171 20.31 36.75 0.04
CA SER A 171 19.69 37.67 1.00
C SER A 171 20.71 38.60 1.69
N THR A 172 21.96 38.15 1.84
CA THR A 172 23.04 38.94 2.45
C THR A 172 23.71 39.92 1.48
N LEU A 173 23.52 39.76 0.15
CA LEU A 173 24.08 40.70 -0.83
C LEU A 173 23.39 42.07 -0.79
N ASN A 174 22.16 42.14 -0.30
CA ASN A 174 21.40 43.39 -0.15
C ASN A 174 21.60 44.07 1.22
N SER A 175 22.70 43.79 1.92
CA SER A 175 22.97 44.27 3.29
C SER A 175 23.44 45.73 3.39
N GLY A 176 23.23 46.53 2.34
CA GLY A 176 23.50 47.98 2.38
C GLY A 176 24.97 48.36 2.26
N TYR A 177 25.80 47.51 1.67
CA TYR A 177 27.17 47.89 1.30
C TYR A 177 27.15 49.08 0.34
N ILE A 178 27.88 50.14 0.69
CA ILE A 178 28.09 51.29 -0.19
C ILE A 178 29.05 50.82 -1.28
N ALA A 179 28.60 50.86 -2.54
CA ALA A 179 29.44 50.50 -3.67
C ALA A 179 30.67 51.41 -3.72
N ASP A 180 31.86 50.82 -3.76
CA ASP A 180 33.10 51.57 -3.96
C ASP A 180 33.11 52.14 -5.38
N THR A 181 32.96 53.45 -5.49
CA THR A 181 32.94 54.18 -6.77
C THR A 181 34.35 54.51 -7.29
N THR A 182 35.39 54.19 -6.51
CA THR A 182 36.75 54.73 -6.70
C THR A 182 37.60 53.89 -7.65
N ASP A 183 37.30 52.60 -7.83
CA ASP A 183 38.06 51.70 -8.72
C ASP A 183 37.11 50.95 -9.69
N LYS A 184 36.98 51.45 -10.92
CA LYS A 184 36.24 50.76 -12.00
C LYS A 184 37.17 49.78 -12.70
N LYS A 185 37.53 48.69 -12.02
CA LYS A 185 38.16 47.55 -12.69
C LYS A 185 37.13 46.82 -13.54
N ASN A 186 37.42 46.70 -14.85
CA ASN A 186 36.76 45.73 -15.71
C ASN A 186 37.28 44.35 -15.32
N LEU A 187 36.63 43.72 -14.35
CA LEU A 187 36.95 42.37 -13.90
C LEU A 187 36.28 41.36 -14.83
N ASN A 188 37.02 40.35 -15.29
CA ASN A 188 36.40 39.22 -16.00
C ASN A 188 35.84 38.18 -15.02
N SER A 189 36.34 38.19 -13.77
CA SER A 189 35.87 37.33 -12.69
C SER A 189 36.00 38.02 -11.34
N ILE A 190 35.05 37.77 -10.44
CA ILE A 190 35.10 38.28 -9.07
C ILE A 190 36.29 37.70 -8.28
N LEU A 191 36.84 36.56 -8.72
CA LEU A 191 38.00 35.91 -8.13
C LEU A 191 39.28 36.73 -8.31
N GLU A 192 39.35 37.59 -9.33
CA GLU A 192 40.52 38.46 -9.60
C GLU A 192 40.76 39.49 -8.48
N LEU A 193 39.79 39.69 -7.59
CA LEU A 193 39.90 40.54 -6.40
C LEU A 193 40.65 39.87 -5.24
N TYR A 194 40.92 38.57 -5.31
CA TYR A 194 41.45 37.76 -4.22
C TYR A 194 42.80 37.13 -4.59
N THR A 195 43.61 36.81 -3.58
CA THR A 195 44.87 36.07 -3.77
C THR A 195 44.62 34.63 -4.22
N THR A 196 45.60 33.98 -4.85
CA THR A 196 45.46 32.58 -5.32
C THR A 196 45.03 31.61 -4.21
N GLN A 197 45.51 31.82 -2.98
CA GLN A 197 45.13 31.00 -1.83
C GLN A 197 43.65 31.22 -1.43
N GLU A 198 43.21 32.47 -1.37
CA GLU A 198 41.82 32.82 -1.09
C GLU A 198 40.87 32.33 -2.20
N GLN A 199 41.28 32.44 -3.47
CA GLN A 199 40.53 31.90 -4.60
C GLN A 199 40.27 30.39 -4.44
N ALA A 200 41.31 29.63 -4.08
CA ALA A 200 41.17 28.19 -3.85
C ALA A 200 40.20 27.88 -2.70
N GLN A 201 40.28 28.61 -1.60
CA GLN A 201 39.38 28.46 -0.45
C GLN A 201 37.93 28.82 -0.79
N ILE A 202 37.71 29.93 -1.50
CA ILE A 202 36.38 30.36 -1.96
C ILE A 202 35.76 29.29 -2.87
N LEU A 203 36.54 28.75 -3.81
CA LEU A 203 36.09 27.69 -4.71
C LEU A 203 35.75 26.41 -3.95
N GLU A 204 36.58 25.99 -2.99
CA GLU A 204 36.31 24.80 -2.17
C GLU A 204 35.02 24.93 -1.36
N ILE A 205 34.81 26.07 -0.68
CA ILE A 205 33.58 26.36 0.06
C ILE A 205 32.36 26.37 -0.87
N SER A 206 32.52 26.97 -2.05
CA SER A 206 31.45 27.06 -3.06
C SER A 206 31.07 25.67 -3.58
N VAL A 207 32.05 24.84 -3.95
CA VAL A 207 31.82 23.46 -4.42
C VAL A 207 31.14 22.62 -3.35
N ASN A 208 31.60 22.69 -2.09
CA ASN A 208 30.98 21.96 -0.98
C ASN A 208 29.54 22.41 -0.72
N SER A 209 29.29 23.72 -0.76
CA SER A 209 27.95 24.29 -0.55
C SER A 209 26.97 23.91 -1.67
N ILE A 210 27.42 24.00 -2.93
CA ILE A 210 26.61 23.60 -4.10
C ILE A 210 26.32 22.10 -4.05
N SER A 211 27.32 21.27 -3.75
CA SER A 211 27.15 19.82 -3.66
C SER A 211 26.15 19.43 -2.58
N GLY A 212 26.23 20.06 -1.39
CA GLY A 212 25.28 19.84 -0.31
C GLY A 212 23.85 20.29 -0.65
N ASN A 213 23.71 21.40 -1.39
CA ASN A 213 22.41 21.87 -1.86
C ASN A 213 21.81 20.93 -2.92
N ILE A 214 22.60 20.43 -3.87
CA ILE A 214 22.15 19.44 -4.86
C ILE A 214 21.64 18.18 -4.16
N GLN A 215 22.41 17.64 -3.22
CA GLN A 215 21.98 16.46 -2.44
C GLN A 215 20.69 16.72 -1.67
N SER A 216 20.54 17.91 -1.06
CA SER A 216 19.32 18.29 -0.35
C SER A 216 18.11 18.39 -1.28
N ILE A 217 18.28 18.94 -2.49
CA ILE A 217 17.23 19.05 -3.50
C ILE A 217 16.83 17.67 -4.02
N GLU A 218 17.79 16.79 -4.27
CA GLU A 218 17.52 15.44 -4.75
C GLU A 218 16.81 14.58 -3.70
N ALA A 219 17.24 14.66 -2.44
CA ALA A 219 16.52 14.04 -1.33
C ALA A 219 15.08 14.58 -1.21
N LYS A 220 14.90 15.90 -1.33
CA LYS A 220 13.56 16.51 -1.25
C LYS A 220 12.67 16.15 -2.44
N LYS A 221 13.24 16.01 -3.64
CA LYS A 221 12.51 15.55 -4.83
C LYS A 221 11.93 14.15 -4.60
N THR A 222 12.72 13.24 -4.03
CA THR A 222 12.25 11.87 -3.70
C THR A 222 11.16 11.88 -2.63
N ASP A 223 11.33 12.66 -1.54
CA ASP A 223 10.30 12.86 -0.49
C ASP A 223 8.99 13.40 -1.09
N ASN A 224 9.08 14.44 -1.92
CA ASN A 224 7.91 15.03 -2.57
C ASN A 224 7.24 14.07 -3.55
N GLN A 225 7.99 13.22 -4.26
CA GLN A 225 7.40 12.18 -5.11
C GLN A 225 6.60 11.18 -4.29
N GLN A 226 7.11 10.74 -3.13
CA GLN A 226 6.38 9.83 -2.23
C GLN A 226 5.12 10.49 -1.65
N LYS A 227 5.21 11.76 -1.21
CA LYS A 227 4.06 12.52 -0.73
C LYS A 227 3.00 12.71 -1.81
N ASN A 228 3.41 13.00 -3.04
CA ASN A 228 2.50 13.12 -4.18
C ASN A 228 1.83 11.79 -4.52
N LYS A 229 2.59 10.68 -4.53
CA LYS A 229 2.02 9.32 -4.69
C LYS A 229 0.95 9.03 -3.64
N ARG A 230 1.23 9.36 -2.37
CA ARG A 230 0.28 9.20 -1.28
C ARG A 230 -0.97 10.05 -1.49
N LEU A 231 -0.83 11.33 -1.84
CA LEU A 231 -1.97 12.20 -2.12
C LEU A 231 -2.83 11.65 -3.28
N ASN A 232 -2.20 11.21 -4.36
CA ASN A 232 -2.88 10.59 -5.49
C ASN A 232 -3.66 9.32 -5.08
N LYS A 233 -3.12 8.49 -4.18
CA LYS A 233 -3.83 7.31 -3.64
C LYS A 233 -5.12 7.72 -2.93
N PHE A 234 -5.07 8.74 -2.07
CA PHE A 234 -6.25 9.24 -1.35
C PHE A 234 -7.30 9.83 -2.30
N GLU A 235 -6.89 10.63 -3.29
CA GLU A 235 -7.81 11.16 -4.32
C GLU A 235 -8.44 10.05 -5.17
N MET A 236 -7.66 9.04 -5.59
CA MET A 236 -8.20 7.88 -6.31
C MET A 236 -9.20 7.11 -5.45
N ALA A 237 -8.90 6.89 -4.15
CA ALA A 237 -9.81 6.19 -3.23
C ALA A 237 -11.14 6.93 -3.06
N LEU A 238 -11.13 8.27 -3.10
CA LEU A 238 -12.35 9.08 -3.09
C LEU A 238 -13.17 8.83 -4.35
N HIS A 239 -12.56 8.92 -5.53
CA HIS A 239 -13.25 8.71 -6.81
C HIS A 239 -13.75 7.27 -6.99
N ASP A 240 -12.98 6.29 -6.55
CA ASP A 240 -13.32 4.87 -6.62
C ASP A 240 -14.65 4.55 -5.92
N LYS A 241 -14.95 5.22 -4.79
CA LYS A 241 -16.23 5.04 -4.09
C LYS A 241 -17.43 5.42 -4.94
N TYR A 242 -17.29 6.48 -5.76
CA TYR A 242 -18.33 6.88 -6.70
C TYR A 242 -18.35 5.94 -7.92
N VAL A 243 -17.17 5.64 -8.47
CA VAL A 243 -17.03 4.83 -9.68
C VAL A 243 -17.63 3.44 -9.50
N ILE A 244 -17.51 2.79 -8.33
CA ILE A 244 -18.10 1.47 -8.09
C ILE A 244 -19.62 1.48 -8.36
N ALA A 245 -20.35 2.50 -7.93
CA ALA A 245 -21.79 2.59 -8.15
C ALA A 245 -22.12 2.76 -9.64
N PHE A 246 -21.39 3.64 -10.34
CA PHE A 246 -21.58 3.85 -11.78
C PHE A 246 -21.17 2.62 -12.61
N ALA A 247 -20.13 1.91 -12.18
CA ALA A 247 -19.63 0.71 -12.84
C ALA A 247 -20.69 -0.39 -12.84
N CYS A 248 -21.43 -0.59 -11.74
CA CYS A 248 -22.53 -1.55 -11.69
C CYS A 248 -23.60 -1.25 -12.75
N ILE A 249 -23.97 0.03 -12.92
CA ILE A 249 -24.96 0.45 -13.91
C ILE A 249 -24.44 0.20 -15.33
N ILE A 250 -23.21 0.61 -15.62
CA ILE A 250 -22.62 0.47 -16.97
C ILE A 250 -22.43 -1.00 -17.34
N LEU A 251 -21.91 -1.82 -16.42
CA LEU A 251 -21.73 -3.25 -16.66
C LEU A 251 -23.07 -3.98 -16.89
N PHE A 252 -24.15 -3.53 -16.25
CA PHE A 252 -25.49 -4.03 -16.54
C PHE A 252 -25.91 -3.73 -17.99
N PHE A 253 -25.72 -2.49 -18.45
CA PHE A 253 -26.01 -2.10 -19.84
C PHE A 253 -25.07 -2.72 -20.87
N VAL A 254 -23.91 -3.21 -20.48
CA VAL A 254 -23.04 -3.99 -21.37
C VAL A 254 -23.49 -5.46 -21.39
N GLY A 255 -23.78 -6.05 -20.23
CA GLY A 255 -24.10 -7.47 -20.08
C GLY A 255 -25.47 -7.86 -20.66
N ALA A 256 -26.51 -7.07 -20.41
CA ALA A 256 -27.88 -7.40 -20.85
C ALA A 256 -28.01 -7.46 -22.40
N PRO A 257 -27.49 -6.48 -23.17
CA PRO A 257 -27.47 -6.55 -24.64
C PRO A 257 -26.64 -7.72 -25.18
N LEU A 258 -25.48 -8.01 -24.59
CA LEU A 258 -24.63 -9.12 -25.04
C LEU A 258 -25.33 -10.48 -24.88
N GLY A 259 -26.03 -10.67 -23.77
CA GLY A 259 -26.85 -11.87 -23.54
C GLY A 259 -28.00 -12.01 -24.53
N ALA A 260 -28.63 -10.90 -24.93
CA ALA A 260 -29.73 -10.89 -25.90
C ALA A 260 -29.26 -11.08 -27.35
N ILE A 261 -28.12 -10.47 -27.74
CA ILE A 261 -27.60 -10.51 -29.12
C ILE A 261 -26.98 -11.88 -29.45
N ILE A 262 -26.18 -12.46 -28.52
CA ILE A 262 -25.41 -13.68 -28.80
C ILE A 262 -26.29 -14.91 -28.53
N ARG A 263 -27.23 -15.18 -29.44
CA ARG A 263 -28.20 -16.29 -29.32
C ARG A 263 -27.73 -17.61 -29.96
N LYS A 264 -26.64 -17.60 -30.74
CA LYS A 264 -26.07 -18.79 -31.39
C LYS A 264 -24.82 -19.24 -30.62
N GLY A 265 -24.86 -20.43 -30.00
CA GLY A 265 -23.70 -21.00 -29.27
C GLY A 265 -23.97 -21.57 -27.86
N GLY A 266 -25.23 -21.70 -27.43
CA GLY A 266 -25.58 -22.18 -26.07
C GLY A 266 -25.39 -21.11 -24.98
N MET A 267 -25.77 -21.41 -23.74
CA MET A 267 -25.71 -20.43 -22.62
C MET A 267 -24.27 -20.00 -22.24
N GLY A 268 -23.25 -20.74 -22.66
CA GLY A 268 -21.85 -20.50 -22.26
C GLY A 268 -21.13 -19.39 -23.04
N LEU A 269 -21.40 -19.23 -24.34
CA LEU A 269 -20.68 -18.25 -25.17
C LEU A 269 -20.89 -16.79 -24.70
N PRO A 270 -22.13 -16.33 -24.39
CA PRO A 270 -22.35 -14.99 -23.88
C PRO A 270 -21.68 -14.75 -22.52
N MET A 271 -21.63 -15.79 -21.67
CA MET A 271 -21.00 -15.72 -20.35
C MET A 271 -19.49 -15.50 -20.46
N VAL A 272 -18.81 -16.25 -21.34
CA VAL A 272 -17.35 -16.10 -21.55
C VAL A 272 -17.02 -14.72 -22.10
N VAL A 273 -17.80 -14.22 -23.07
CA VAL A 273 -17.60 -12.87 -23.63
C VAL A 273 -17.83 -11.79 -22.56
N ALA A 274 -18.84 -11.91 -21.72
CA ALA A 274 -19.09 -10.98 -20.62
C ALA A 274 -17.93 -10.96 -19.60
N ILE A 275 -17.39 -12.14 -19.24
CA ILE A 275 -16.22 -12.24 -18.36
C ILE A 275 -14.99 -11.60 -19.00
N ALA A 276 -14.73 -11.84 -20.29
CA ALA A 276 -13.60 -11.25 -21.00
C ALA A 276 -13.67 -9.71 -21.00
N ILE A 277 -14.86 -9.15 -21.23
CA ILE A 277 -15.09 -7.70 -21.19
C ILE A 277 -14.94 -7.14 -19.78
N PHE A 278 -15.42 -7.86 -18.75
CA PHE A 278 -15.22 -7.47 -17.36
C PHE A 278 -13.72 -7.46 -16.98
N LEU A 279 -12.96 -8.46 -17.40
CA LEU A 279 -11.51 -8.50 -17.19
C LEU A 279 -10.82 -7.34 -17.93
N ALA A 280 -11.20 -7.06 -19.17
CA ALA A 280 -10.67 -5.91 -19.91
C ALA A 280 -10.96 -4.59 -19.18
N TYR A 281 -12.19 -4.39 -18.69
CA TYR A 281 -12.56 -3.25 -17.85
C TYR A 281 -11.64 -3.15 -16.62
N HIS A 282 -11.39 -4.27 -15.94
CA HIS A 282 -10.59 -4.29 -14.73
C HIS A 282 -9.11 -3.97 -15.00
N PHE A 283 -8.50 -4.60 -16.01
CA PHE A 283 -7.09 -4.39 -16.35
C PHE A 283 -6.81 -2.97 -16.85
N ILE A 284 -7.70 -2.41 -17.69
CA ILE A 284 -7.60 -1.01 -18.14
C ILE A 284 -7.66 -0.06 -16.93
N GLY A 285 -8.54 -0.34 -15.97
CA GLY A 285 -8.66 0.42 -14.73
C GLY A 285 -7.39 0.35 -13.86
N ILE A 286 -6.83 -0.86 -13.67
CA ILE A 286 -5.57 -1.03 -12.92
C ILE A 286 -4.43 -0.24 -13.58
N PHE A 287 -4.30 -0.36 -14.90
CA PHE A 287 -3.24 0.34 -15.64
C PHE A 287 -3.33 1.87 -15.46
N ALA A 288 -4.54 2.43 -15.59
CA ALA A 288 -4.77 3.85 -15.40
C ALA A 288 -4.45 4.29 -13.95
N LYS A 289 -4.86 3.50 -12.94
CA LYS A 289 -4.58 3.77 -11.53
C LYS A 289 -3.09 3.72 -11.20
N ASN A 290 -2.36 2.75 -11.72
CA ASN A 290 -0.90 2.66 -11.53
C ASN A 290 -0.17 3.85 -12.18
N SER A 291 -0.68 4.37 -13.29
CA SER A 291 -0.14 5.57 -13.94
C SER A 291 -0.43 6.85 -13.14
N ALA A 292 -1.64 6.98 -12.58
CA ALA A 292 -2.00 8.10 -11.70
C ALA A 292 -1.30 8.06 -10.34
N GLU A 293 -1.03 6.88 -9.80
CA GLU A 293 -0.20 6.75 -8.59
C GLU A 293 1.14 7.45 -8.79
N ASN A 294 1.79 7.21 -9.94
CA ASN A 294 3.05 7.86 -10.31
C ASN A 294 2.92 9.34 -10.74
N GLY A 295 1.71 9.91 -10.69
CA GLY A 295 1.45 11.32 -11.04
C GLY A 295 1.48 11.63 -12.53
N GLN A 296 1.41 10.62 -13.41
CA GLN A 296 1.39 10.82 -14.86
C GLN A 296 0.00 11.20 -15.38
N ILE A 297 -1.04 10.67 -14.73
CA ILE A 297 -2.45 10.92 -15.05
C ILE A 297 -3.12 11.48 -13.78
N SER A 298 -4.13 12.33 -13.94
CA SER A 298 -4.89 12.81 -12.79
C SER A 298 -5.62 11.65 -12.09
N PRO A 299 -5.67 11.63 -10.74
CA PRO A 299 -6.41 10.63 -9.97
C PRO A 299 -7.87 10.47 -10.40
N PHE A 300 -8.53 11.61 -10.69
CA PHE A 300 -9.87 11.63 -11.27
C PHE A 300 -9.95 10.85 -12.58
N LEU A 301 -9.12 11.20 -13.58
CA LEU A 301 -9.21 10.56 -14.88
C LEU A 301 -8.90 9.07 -14.77
N ALA A 302 -7.93 8.67 -13.96
CA ALA A 302 -7.57 7.27 -13.78
C ALA A 302 -8.67 6.41 -13.16
N SER A 303 -9.33 6.88 -12.10
CA SER A 303 -10.46 6.15 -11.50
C SER A 303 -11.65 6.03 -12.45
N TRP A 304 -11.92 7.06 -13.26
CA TRP A 304 -13.05 7.07 -14.20
C TRP A 304 -12.71 6.51 -15.59
N PHE A 305 -11.44 6.25 -15.88
CA PHE A 305 -10.95 5.93 -17.23
C PHE A 305 -11.70 4.75 -17.85
N SER A 306 -11.76 3.64 -17.12
CA SER A 306 -12.41 2.42 -17.60
C SER A 306 -13.93 2.60 -17.77
N THR A 307 -14.55 3.37 -16.88
CA THR A 307 -15.96 3.75 -16.92
C THR A 307 -16.28 4.59 -18.16
N PHE A 308 -15.45 5.58 -18.48
CA PHE A 308 -15.61 6.42 -19.67
C PHE A 308 -15.40 5.66 -20.98
N ILE A 309 -14.58 4.60 -20.97
CA ILE A 309 -14.43 3.72 -22.13
C ILE A 309 -15.65 2.79 -22.28
N MET A 310 -16.13 2.21 -21.18
CA MET A 310 -17.27 1.28 -21.23
C MET A 310 -18.62 1.95 -21.48
N LEU A 311 -18.80 3.20 -21.05
CA LEU A 311 -20.06 3.92 -21.23
C LEU A 311 -20.51 4.04 -22.70
N PRO A 312 -19.70 4.55 -23.65
CA PRO A 312 -20.09 4.62 -25.06
C PRO A 312 -20.28 3.23 -25.67
N ILE A 313 -19.48 2.23 -25.27
CA ILE A 313 -19.62 0.85 -25.73
C ILE A 313 -20.95 0.26 -25.26
N GLY A 314 -21.33 0.48 -24.00
CA GLY A 314 -22.60 0.02 -23.44
C GLY A 314 -23.80 0.66 -24.11
N ILE A 315 -23.76 1.97 -24.36
CA ILE A 315 -24.81 2.68 -25.11
C ILE A 315 -24.92 2.12 -26.53
N TRP A 316 -23.79 1.96 -27.23
CA TRP A 316 -23.77 1.43 -28.60
C TRP A 316 -24.29 -0.01 -28.67
N LEU A 317 -23.87 -0.89 -27.75
CA LEU A 317 -24.34 -2.27 -27.67
C LEU A 317 -25.85 -2.34 -27.36
N THR A 318 -26.32 -1.51 -26.43
CA THR A 318 -27.74 -1.44 -26.09
C THR A 318 -28.56 -1.01 -27.29
N TYR A 319 -28.16 0.06 -27.99
CA TYR A 319 -28.84 0.52 -29.20
C TYR A 319 -28.92 -0.57 -30.27
N ARG A 320 -27.81 -1.29 -30.48
CA ARG A 320 -27.75 -2.37 -31.46
C ARG A 320 -28.64 -3.57 -31.10
N ALA A 321 -28.69 -3.94 -29.83
CA ALA A 321 -29.61 -4.98 -29.35
C ALA A 321 -31.07 -4.59 -29.55
N THR A 322 -31.42 -3.32 -29.33
CA THR A 322 -32.80 -2.85 -29.51
C THR A 322 -33.24 -2.72 -30.98
N THR A 323 -32.28 -2.58 -31.91
CA THR A 323 -32.56 -2.45 -33.35
C THR A 323 -32.47 -3.78 -34.10
N ASP A 324 -32.36 -4.91 -33.38
CA ASP A 324 -32.24 -6.28 -33.92
C ASP A 324 -31.12 -6.45 -34.96
N GLN A 325 -30.13 -5.56 -34.94
CA GLN A 325 -28.98 -5.61 -35.82
C GLN A 325 -28.03 -6.71 -35.32
N GLY A 326 -28.08 -7.89 -35.94
CA GLY A 326 -27.18 -9.01 -35.63
C GLY A 326 -25.72 -8.58 -35.49
N PHE A 327 -24.97 -9.24 -34.58
CA PHE A 327 -23.56 -8.93 -34.32
C PHE A 327 -22.73 -9.02 -35.61
N PHE A 328 -21.61 -8.28 -35.69
CA PHE A 328 -20.61 -8.38 -36.76
C PHE A 328 -20.43 -9.85 -37.18
N ASN A 329 -20.35 -10.17 -38.48
CA ASN A 329 -20.11 -11.53 -39.00
C ASN A 329 -18.99 -12.24 -38.21
N ILE A 330 -19.39 -13.00 -37.18
CA ILE A 330 -18.48 -13.61 -36.20
C ILE A 330 -17.73 -14.77 -36.87
N ASP A 331 -18.24 -15.26 -37.99
CA ASP A 331 -17.63 -16.29 -38.82
C ASP A 331 -16.19 -15.92 -39.22
N GLY A 332 -15.87 -14.64 -39.43
CA GLY A 332 -14.51 -14.21 -39.76
C GLY A 332 -13.49 -14.33 -38.61
N ILE A 333 -13.95 -14.32 -37.34
CA ILE A 333 -13.10 -14.35 -36.14
C ILE A 333 -13.04 -15.76 -35.55
N THR A 334 -14.14 -16.52 -35.62
CA THR A 334 -14.19 -17.89 -35.08
C THR A 334 -13.45 -18.89 -35.95
N LEU A 335 -13.52 -18.76 -37.30
CA LEU A 335 -12.84 -19.66 -38.25
C LEU A 335 -11.32 -19.82 -37.99
N PRO A 336 -10.51 -18.76 -37.82
CA PRO A 336 -9.08 -18.93 -37.55
C PRO A 336 -8.80 -19.56 -36.18
N ILE A 337 -9.61 -19.24 -35.16
CA ILE A 337 -9.44 -19.77 -33.80
C ILE A 337 -9.82 -21.25 -33.74
N THR A 338 -10.96 -21.65 -34.33
CA THR A 338 -11.36 -23.05 -34.40
C THR A 338 -10.38 -23.87 -35.23
N ASN A 339 -9.86 -23.33 -36.33
CA ASN A 339 -8.85 -24.01 -37.16
C ASN A 339 -7.51 -24.13 -36.45
N PHE A 340 -7.11 -23.14 -35.65
CA PHE A 340 -5.91 -23.20 -34.83
C PHE A 340 -6.04 -24.27 -33.72
N PHE A 341 -7.16 -24.32 -33.01
CA PHE A 341 -7.41 -25.34 -31.98
C PHE A 341 -7.61 -26.75 -32.55
N LYS A 342 -8.28 -26.91 -33.71
CA LYS A 342 -8.37 -28.20 -34.42
C LYS A 342 -6.99 -28.71 -34.84
N LYS A 343 -6.09 -27.81 -35.26
CA LYS A 343 -4.71 -28.15 -35.62
C LYS A 343 -3.84 -28.51 -34.40
N LEU A 344 -4.10 -27.90 -33.25
CA LEU A 344 -3.38 -28.17 -31.99
C LEU A 344 -3.81 -29.50 -31.34
N PHE A 345 -5.11 -29.85 -31.40
CA PHE A 345 -5.67 -31.01 -30.70
C PHE A 345 -5.96 -32.24 -31.59
N LYS A 346 -5.66 -32.21 -32.90
CA LYS A 346 -5.90 -33.33 -33.86
C LYS A 346 -7.28 -33.99 -33.71
N ILE A 347 -8.32 -33.22 -33.45
CA ILE A 347 -9.68 -33.76 -33.36
C ILE A 347 -10.16 -34.01 -34.79
N LYS A 348 -10.32 -35.28 -35.16
CA LYS A 348 -10.94 -35.70 -36.42
C LYS A 348 -12.44 -35.39 -36.34
N ASP A 349 -12.97 -34.78 -37.39
CA ASP A 349 -14.41 -34.59 -37.56
C ASP A 349 -15.09 -35.97 -37.51
N THR A 350 -15.99 -36.15 -36.56
CA THR A 350 -16.95 -37.26 -36.59
C THR A 350 -18.20 -36.68 -37.25
N GLU A 351 -18.41 -37.03 -38.52
CA GLU A 351 -19.70 -36.82 -39.18
C GLU A 351 -20.75 -37.62 -38.44
N ILE A 352 -21.70 -36.94 -37.77
CA ILE A 352 -23.14 -37.25 -37.73
C ILE A 352 -23.90 -35.93 -37.63
#